data_AF-A0A4U5PFN5-F1
#
_entry.id   AF-A0A4U5PFN5-F1
#
_cell.length_a   1.000
_cell.length_b   1.000
_cell.length_c   1.000
_cell.angle_alpha   90.00
_cell.angle_beta   90.00
_cell.angle_gamma   90.00
#
_symmetry.space_group_name_H-M   'P 1'
#
loop_
_entity.id
_entity.type
_entity.pdbx_description
1 polymer ?
#
loop_
_entity_poly.entity_id
_entity_poly.type
_entity_poly.pdbx_seq_one_letter_code
_entity_poly.pdbx_strand_id
1 'polypeptide(L)'
;MLGKSDASEPIHIRAWIPPNDHTKMDQVPFTFVDSAAHLVSPDSATTFSRLEDPVWSCVGRTHCEKIVEYNFTISAPYDDGELTLESTDGPKSVEEVLKSDLRFTRIDQLTLFQRIERKFCF
;
A
#
# COMPACT_ATOMS: atom_id res chain seq x y z
N MET A 1 62.51 -25.65 18.87
CA MET A 1 61.71 -25.50 17.64
C MET A 1 60.47 -24.68 18.00
N LEU A 2 60.48 -23.38 17.73
CA LEU A 2 59.32 -22.51 17.86
C LEU A 2 58.85 -22.14 16.45
N GLY A 3 57.65 -22.57 16.09
CA GLY A 3 56.98 -22.15 14.86
C GLY A 3 56.53 -20.70 14.97
N LYS A 4 56.92 -19.87 14.00
CA LYS A 4 56.38 -18.53 13.83
C LYS A 4 55.09 -18.67 13.01
N SER A 5 53.97 -18.28 13.61
CA SER A 5 52.68 -18.15 12.94
C SER A 5 52.67 -16.85 12.14
N ASP A 6 52.59 -16.94 10.81
CA ASP A 6 52.23 -15.81 9.95
C ASP A 6 50.75 -15.50 10.16
N ALA A 7 50.47 -14.35 10.78
CA ALA A 7 49.13 -13.80 10.84
C ALA A 7 48.86 -13.09 9.51
N SER A 8 48.03 -13.70 8.65
CA SER A 8 47.54 -13.03 7.44
C SER A 8 46.57 -11.93 7.84
N GLU A 9 46.88 -10.68 7.50
CA GLU A 9 45.93 -9.58 7.66
C GLU A 9 44.71 -9.76 6.74
N PRO A 10 43.50 -9.40 7.21
CA PRO A 10 42.29 -9.53 6.41
C PRO A 10 42.30 -8.50 5.28
N ILE A 11 42.16 -8.98 4.04
CA ILE A 11 42.01 -8.16 2.85
C ILE A 11 40.65 -7.44 2.93
N HIS A 12 40.67 -6.16 3.31
CA HIS A 12 39.50 -5.30 3.22
C HIS A 12 39.25 -4.92 1.75
N ILE A 13 38.47 -5.74 1.05
CA ILE A 13 37.91 -5.38 -0.25
C ILE A 13 36.83 -4.31 0.00
N ARG A 14 37.21 -3.04 0.01
CA ARG A 14 36.26 -1.93 -0.12
C ARG A 14 35.79 -1.93 -1.56
N ALA A 15 34.63 -2.53 -1.82
CA ALA A 15 33.91 -2.30 -3.06
C ALA A 15 33.67 -0.79 -3.17
N TRP A 16 34.32 -0.14 -4.14
CA TRP A 16 34.05 1.25 -4.46
C TRP A 16 32.65 1.30 -5.08
N ILE A 17 31.66 1.58 -4.25
CA ILE A 17 30.30 1.89 -4.71
C ILE A 17 30.39 3.34 -5.20
N PRO A 18 30.24 3.62 -6.51
CA PRO A 18 30.20 4.99 -6.98
C PRO A 18 29.12 5.76 -6.22
N PRO A 19 29.33 7.04 -5.88
CA PRO A 19 28.27 7.86 -5.34
C PRO A 19 27.06 7.77 -6.28
N ASN A 20 25.90 7.46 -5.70
CA ASN A 20 24.63 7.28 -6.41
C ASN A 20 24.50 8.33 -7.51
N ASP A 21 24.54 7.87 -8.75
CA ASP A 21 24.19 8.67 -9.90
C ASP A 21 22.67 8.93 -9.77
N HIS A 22 22.32 10.09 -9.23
CA HIS A 22 20.94 10.53 -8.99
C HIS A 22 20.10 10.67 -10.28
N THR A 23 20.67 10.32 -11.45
CA THR A 23 20.07 10.51 -12.78
C THR A 23 19.15 9.37 -13.25
N LYS A 24 19.01 8.26 -12.50
CA LYS A 24 18.20 7.11 -12.97
C LYS A 24 16.70 7.20 -12.71
N MET A 25 16.24 8.05 -11.79
CA MET A 25 14.81 8.15 -11.47
C MET A 25 14.02 8.93 -12.53
N ASP A 26 14.69 9.77 -13.34
CA ASP A 26 14.07 10.57 -14.41
C ASP A 26 13.50 9.73 -15.58
N GLN A 27 13.87 8.45 -15.67
CA GLN A 27 13.43 7.57 -16.75
C GLN A 27 12.22 6.70 -16.38
N VAL A 28 11.74 6.80 -15.15
CA VAL A 28 10.61 5.98 -14.71
C VAL A 28 9.32 6.54 -15.30
N PRO A 29 8.55 5.77 -16.09
CA PRO A 29 7.30 6.25 -16.65
C PRO A 29 6.34 6.68 -15.55
N PHE A 30 5.61 7.78 -15.78
CA PHE A 30 4.58 8.25 -14.83
C PHE A 30 3.61 7.12 -14.43
N THR A 31 3.22 6.29 -15.39
CA THR A 31 2.33 5.15 -15.15
C THR A 31 2.88 4.15 -14.15
N PHE A 32 4.20 3.95 -14.12
CA PHE A 32 4.84 3.11 -13.12
C PHE A 32 4.78 3.75 -11.74
N VAL A 33 5.13 5.04 -11.64
CA VAL A 33 5.11 5.78 -10.36
C VAL A 33 3.69 5.83 -9.79
N ASP A 34 2.71 6.13 -10.63
CA ASP A 34 1.30 6.13 -10.28
C ASP A 34 0.85 4.74 -9.81
N SER A 35 1.19 3.68 -10.55
CA SER A 35 0.88 2.30 -10.14
C SER A 35 1.51 1.94 -8.79
N ALA A 36 2.77 2.34 -8.56
CA ALA A 36 3.45 2.11 -7.28
C ALA A 36 2.75 2.81 -6.12
N ALA A 37 2.25 4.03 -6.33
CA ALA A 37 1.49 4.77 -5.33
C ALA A 37 0.17 4.09 -4.94
N HIS A 38 -0.51 3.42 -5.87
CA HIS A 38 -1.72 2.65 -5.56
C HIS A 38 -1.44 1.40 -4.70
N LEU A 39 -0.22 0.85 -4.76
CA LEU A 39 0.14 -0.41 -4.07
C LEU A 39 0.62 -0.21 -2.63
N VAL A 40 1.18 0.95 -2.30
CA VAL A 40 1.70 1.22 -0.94
C VAL A 40 0.60 1.72 -0.02
N SER A 41 0.71 1.59 1.30
CA SER A 41 -0.30 2.15 2.23
C SER A 41 -0.42 3.68 2.09
N PRO A 42 -1.54 4.32 2.46
CA PRO A 42 -1.67 5.78 2.44
C PRO A 42 -0.53 6.48 3.20
N ASP A 43 -0.20 5.99 4.39
CA ASP A 43 0.93 6.49 5.18
C ASP A 43 2.24 6.45 4.40
N SER A 44 2.47 5.37 3.65
CA SER A 44 3.65 5.24 2.79
C SER A 44 3.58 6.19 1.58
N ALA A 45 2.41 6.32 0.96
CA ALA A 45 2.19 7.25 -0.16
C ALA A 45 2.43 8.72 0.24
N THR A 46 2.13 9.10 1.49
CA THR A 46 2.44 10.44 2.00
C THR A 46 3.95 10.73 1.99
N THR A 47 4.80 9.71 2.09
CA THR A 47 6.25 9.89 2.01
C THR A 47 6.66 10.32 0.60
N PHE A 48 5.97 9.85 -0.44
CA PHE A 48 6.24 10.25 -1.83
C PHE A 48 6.03 11.74 -2.04
N SER A 49 5.03 12.33 -1.37
CA SER A 49 4.76 13.78 -1.45
C SER A 49 5.93 14.66 -0.99
N ARG A 50 6.86 14.09 -0.22
CA ARG A 50 8.04 14.78 0.35
C ARG A 50 9.33 14.51 -0.41
N LEU A 51 9.30 13.66 -1.43
CA LEU A 51 10.48 13.39 -2.26
C LEU A 51 10.82 14.64 -3.10
N GLU A 52 12.11 14.91 -3.28
CA GLU A 52 12.58 16.03 -4.11
C GLU A 52 12.30 15.82 -5.61
N ASP A 53 11.95 14.59 -5.99
CA ASP A 53 11.56 14.24 -7.36
C ASP A 53 10.14 14.79 -7.69
N PRO A 54 9.99 15.57 -8.78
CA PRO A 54 8.73 16.21 -9.12
C PRO A 54 7.62 15.22 -9.52
N VAL A 55 7.96 14.08 -10.11
CA VAL A 55 6.98 13.06 -10.51
C VAL A 55 6.45 12.35 -9.28
N TRP A 56 7.35 11.87 -8.41
CA TRP A 56 6.97 11.17 -7.18
C TRP A 56 6.21 12.08 -6.21
N SER A 57 6.64 13.34 -6.05
CA SER A 57 5.95 14.29 -5.18
C SER A 57 4.58 14.72 -5.71
N CYS A 58 4.43 14.84 -7.03
CA CYS A 58 3.12 15.12 -7.66
C CYS A 58 2.14 13.96 -7.48
N VAL A 59 2.59 12.74 -7.77
CA VAL A 59 1.79 11.53 -7.59
C VAL A 59 1.42 11.35 -6.12
N GLY A 60 2.39 11.45 -5.21
CA GLY A 60 2.16 11.34 -3.76
C GLY A 60 1.10 12.32 -3.26
N ARG A 61 1.18 13.60 -3.65
CA ARG A 61 0.15 14.60 -3.30
C ARG A 61 -1.22 14.26 -3.89
N THR A 62 -1.27 13.91 -5.16
CA THR A 62 -2.53 13.55 -5.84
C THR A 62 -3.22 12.39 -5.14
N HIS A 63 -2.46 11.38 -4.74
CA HIS A 63 -2.97 10.26 -3.97
C HIS A 63 -3.45 10.68 -2.60
N CYS A 64 -2.67 11.44 -1.82
CA CYS A 64 -3.11 11.95 -0.52
C CYS A 64 -4.40 12.77 -0.58
N GLU A 65 -4.60 13.55 -1.65
CA GLU A 65 -5.76 14.42 -1.81
C GLU A 65 -7.02 13.69 -2.29
N LYS A 66 -6.86 12.60 -3.04
CA LYS A 66 -7.98 11.92 -3.73
C LYS A 66 -8.30 10.53 -3.21
N ILE A 67 -7.43 9.95 -2.40
CA ILE A 67 -7.64 8.62 -1.83
C ILE A 67 -8.93 8.58 -1.02
N VAL A 68 -9.76 7.58 -1.31
CA VAL A 68 -10.96 7.29 -0.53
C VAL A 68 -10.86 5.87 -0.03
N GLU A 69 -10.80 5.74 1.29
CA GLU A 69 -10.70 4.46 1.97
C GLU A 69 -12.07 4.00 2.42
N TYR A 70 -12.35 2.73 2.13
CA TYR A 70 -13.58 2.06 2.54
C TYR A 70 -13.27 0.87 3.44
N ASN A 71 -14.07 0.75 4.49
CA ASN A 71 -14.25 -0.47 5.26
C ASN A 71 -15.37 -1.28 4.62
N PHE A 72 -15.02 -2.41 4.02
CA PHE A 72 -15.99 -3.28 3.37
C PHE A 72 -16.55 -4.28 4.38
N THR A 73 -17.86 -4.22 4.58
CA THR A 73 -18.56 -5.10 5.51
C THR A 73 -19.49 -6.02 4.73
N ILE A 74 -19.26 -7.32 4.88
CA ILE A 74 -20.12 -8.38 4.36
C ILE A 74 -20.93 -8.91 5.53
N SER A 75 -22.24 -8.68 5.52
CA SER A 75 -23.15 -9.20 6.53
C SER A 75 -24.04 -10.28 5.91
N ALA A 76 -23.89 -11.53 6.34
CA ALA A 76 -24.74 -12.63 5.89
C ALA A 76 -25.55 -13.18 7.08
N PRO A 77 -26.57 -12.45 7.56
CA PRO A 77 -27.43 -12.92 8.63
C PRO A 77 -28.45 -13.98 8.16
N TYR A 78 -28.80 -14.00 6.86
CA TYR A 78 -29.74 -14.93 6.22
C TYR A 78 -29.24 -15.30 4.81
N ASP A 79 -30.02 -16.06 4.03
CA ASP A 79 -29.66 -16.46 2.65
C ASP A 79 -29.37 -15.27 1.72
N ASP A 80 -29.99 -14.12 1.99
CA ASP A 80 -29.71 -12.86 1.30
C ASP A 80 -28.74 -12.02 2.15
N GLY A 81 -27.45 -12.08 1.83
CA GLY A 81 -26.43 -11.23 2.46
C GLY A 81 -26.55 -9.77 2.01
N GLU A 82 -26.17 -8.85 2.91
CA GLU A 82 -26.04 -7.43 2.63
C GLU A 82 -24.56 -7.04 2.54
N LEU A 83 -24.23 -6.24 1.52
CA LEU A 83 -22.89 -5.69 1.30
C LEU A 83 -22.93 -4.19 1.53
N THR A 84 -22.14 -3.70 2.47
CA THR A 84 -22.03 -2.27 2.77
C THR A 84 -20.58 -1.81 2.74
N LEU A 85 -20.35 -0.60 2.23
CA LEU A 85 -19.05 0.06 2.25
C LEU A 85 -19.16 1.28 3.17
N GLU A 86 -18.28 1.41 4.16
CA GLU A 86 -18.23 2.58 5.03
C GLU A 86 -16.97 3.38 4.75
N SER A 87 -17.11 4.68 4.50
CA SER A 87 -16.00 5.63 4.32
C SER A 87 -16.04 6.72 5.38
N THR A 88 -15.07 7.63 5.36
CA THR A 88 -15.09 8.84 6.21
C THR A 88 -16.33 9.70 6.01
N ASP A 89 -16.93 9.66 4.82
CA ASP A 89 -18.16 10.40 4.49
C ASP A 89 -19.43 9.66 4.92
N GLY A 90 -19.29 8.46 5.48
CA GLY A 90 -20.37 7.58 5.93
C GLY A 90 -20.58 6.34 5.04
N PRO A 91 -21.66 5.59 5.31
CA PRO A 91 -22.00 4.38 4.58
C PRO A 91 -22.46 4.69 3.15
N LYS A 92 -22.02 3.87 2.20
CA LYS A 92 -22.41 3.88 0.78
C LYS A 92 -22.78 2.48 0.32
N SER A 93 -23.72 2.38 -0.62
CA SER A 93 -24.00 1.10 -1.27
C SER A 93 -22.88 0.75 -2.25
N VAL A 94 -22.68 -0.54 -2.50
CA VAL A 94 -21.67 -1.02 -3.44
C VAL A 94 -21.96 -0.50 -4.85
N GLU A 95 -23.23 -0.42 -5.25
CA GLU A 95 -23.65 0.07 -6.56
C GLU A 95 -23.34 1.56 -6.76
N GLU A 96 -23.43 2.36 -5.70
CA GLU A 96 -23.05 3.77 -5.76
C GLU A 96 -21.54 3.91 -5.98
N VAL A 97 -20.73 3.18 -5.22
CA VAL A 97 -19.27 3.22 -5.33
C VAL A 97 -18.80 2.71 -6.69
N LEU A 98 -19.39 1.62 -7.20
CA LEU A 98 -19.06 1.09 -8.53
C LEU A 98 -19.38 2.03 -9.70
N LYS A 99 -20.28 3.01 -9.49
CA LYS A 99 -20.59 4.06 -10.47
C LYS A 99 -19.66 5.28 -10.38
N SER A 100 -18.81 5.34 -9.37
CA SER A 100 -17.86 6.43 -9.14
C SER A 100 -16.50 6.20 -9.81
N ASP A 101 -15.60 7.18 -9.70
CA ASP A 101 -14.22 7.03 -10.16
C ASP A 101 -13.41 6.19 -9.16
N LEU A 102 -13.19 4.93 -9.50
CA LEU A 102 -12.55 3.95 -8.63
C LEU A 102 -11.02 4.05 -8.57
N ARG A 103 -10.39 4.95 -9.33
CA ARG A 103 -8.93 5.01 -9.44
C ARG A 103 -8.25 5.19 -8.08
N PHE A 104 -8.82 6.03 -7.23
CA PHE A 104 -8.27 6.32 -5.90
C PHE A 104 -9.02 5.59 -4.77
N THR A 105 -9.89 4.64 -5.12
CA THR A 105 -10.66 3.86 -4.15
C THR A 105 -9.81 2.72 -3.59
N ARG A 106 -9.84 2.56 -2.26
CA ARG A 106 -9.16 1.47 -1.57
C ARG A 106 -10.08 0.81 -0.55
N ILE A 107 -9.88 -0.49 -0.37
CA ILE A 107 -10.46 -1.24 0.74
C ILE A 107 -9.38 -1.34 1.80
N ASP A 108 -9.55 -0.65 2.93
CA ASP A 108 -8.61 -0.70 4.05
C ASP A 108 -8.85 -1.96 4.89
N GLN A 109 -10.11 -2.18 5.27
CA GLN A 109 -10.52 -3.32 6.05
C GLN A 109 -11.64 -4.13 5.37
N LEU A 110 -11.54 -5.45 5.48
CA LEU A 110 -12.62 -6.38 5.18
C LEU A 110 -13.15 -6.98 6.48
N THR A 111 -14.43 -6.77 6.76
CA THR A 111 -15.12 -7.36 7.91
C THR A 111 -16.22 -8.29 7.44
N LEU A 112 -16.23 -9.52 7.96
CA LEU A 112 -17.25 -10.52 7.67
C LEU A 112 -18.07 -10.80 8.94
N PHE A 113 -19.37 -10.52 8.89
CA PHE A 113 -20.33 -10.89 9.92
C PHE A 113 -21.15 -12.10 9.47
N GLN A 114 -20.91 -13.24 10.11
CA GLN A 114 -21.73 -14.43 9.96
C GLN A 114 -22.53 -14.64 11.23
N ARG A 115 -23.87 -14.61 11.13
CA ARG A 115 -24.74 -14.94 12.26
C ARG A 115 -24.80 -16.45 12.39
N ILE A 116 -24.16 -17.02 13.41
CA ILE A 116 -24.30 -18.44 13.73
C ILE A 116 -25.64 -18.62 14.47
N GLU A 117 -26.69 -19.00 13.75
CA GLU A 117 -27.91 -19.48 14.39
C GLU A 117 -27.63 -20.85 15.03
N ARG A 118 -27.36 -20.86 16.34
CA ARG A 118 -27.45 -22.10 17.12
C ARG A 118 -28.91 -22.51 17.19
N LYS A 119 -29.34 -23.40 16.30
CA LYS A 119 -30.61 -24.12 16.44
C LYS A 119 -30.52 -24.98 17.71
N PHE A 120 -31.03 -24.47 18.83
CA PHE A 120 -31.30 -25.29 19.99
C PHE A 120 -32.58 -26.10 19.71
N CYS A 121 -32.41 -27.36 19.35
CA CYS A 121 -33.51 -28.33 19.42
C CYS A 121 -33.67 -28.74 20.88
N PHE A 122 -34.81 -28.37 21.49
CA PHE A 122 -35.27 -28.91 22.77
C PHE A 122 -36.25 -30.05 22.52
#